data_AF-A0A3A4WQN2-F1
#
_entry.id   AF-A0A3A4WQN2-F1
#
_cell.length_a   1.000
_cell.length_b   1.000
_cell.length_c   1.000
_cell.angle_alpha   90.00
_cell.angle_beta   90.00
_cell.angle_gamma   90.00
#
_symmetry.space_group_name_H-M   'P 1'
#
loop_
_entity.id
_entity.type
_entity.pdbx_description
1 polymer ?
#
loop_
_entity_poly.entity_id
_entity_poly.type
_entity_poly.pdbx_seq_one_letter_code
_entity_poly.pdbx_strand_id
1 'polypeptide(L)'
;MMRHHGMGFLVELIDEVLEQNRENRERRPRARSEKDELEEELKIAYARGDIDEDAFARMRTEIRTGAFTRQDLERIKTEAAEARLAEIPEERELRRASAEIERQKRALIQAKEESSALAAGLNDRLSALKAEAAELEAKARESLKEDEAAARLYLEQRQDVDDRAGKIEQQLTALRRDLERVEDLSAALADKEEELRVARSRGRIAALGNRIHKK
;
A
#
# COMPACT_ATOMS: atom_id res chain seq x y z
N MET A 1 -15.46 -46.59 -10.39
CA MET A 1 -15.14 -45.94 -11.68
C MET A 1 -15.37 -44.46 -11.53
N MET A 2 -14.32 -43.69 -11.24
CA MET A 2 -14.41 -42.24 -11.07
C MET A 2 -14.34 -41.55 -12.44
N ARG A 3 -15.29 -40.67 -12.69
CA ARG A 3 -15.43 -39.89 -13.92
C ARG A 3 -14.39 -38.75 -13.92
N HIS A 4 -13.59 -38.68 -14.97
CA HIS A 4 -12.74 -37.52 -15.27
C HIS A 4 -13.63 -36.33 -15.66
N HIS A 5 -13.76 -35.32 -14.79
CA HIS A 5 -14.41 -34.02 -15.06
C HIS A 5 -13.49 -32.87 -14.62
N GLY A 6 -12.21 -32.91 -15.02
CA GLY A 6 -11.21 -31.92 -14.59
C GLY A 6 -10.60 -31.06 -15.69
N MET A 7 -10.76 -31.42 -16.98
CA MET A 7 -10.06 -30.73 -18.07
C MET A 7 -10.93 -29.76 -18.89
N GLY A 8 -12.26 -29.86 -18.86
CA GLY A 8 -13.13 -28.95 -19.65
C GLY A 8 -13.06 -27.51 -19.18
N PHE A 9 -13.08 -27.30 -17.85
CA PHE A 9 -13.08 -25.97 -17.24
C PHE A 9 -11.78 -25.18 -17.49
N LEU A 10 -10.63 -25.87 -17.52
CA LEU A 10 -9.35 -25.22 -17.79
C LEU A 10 -9.21 -24.79 -19.26
N VAL A 11 -9.83 -25.52 -20.19
CA VAL A 11 -9.80 -25.16 -21.61
C VAL A 11 -10.71 -23.95 -21.87
N GLU A 12 -11.92 -23.92 -21.30
CA GLU A 12 -12.82 -22.77 -21.39
C GLU A 12 -12.22 -21.50 -20.75
N LEU A 13 -11.56 -21.62 -19.60
CA LEU A 13 -10.92 -20.48 -18.94
C LEU A 13 -9.71 -19.94 -19.75
N ILE A 14 -8.96 -20.83 -20.41
CA ILE A 14 -7.85 -20.43 -21.28
C ILE A 14 -8.38 -19.72 -22.52
N ASP A 15 -9.44 -20.24 -23.15
CA ASP A 15 -10.04 -19.60 -24.32
C ASP A 15 -10.66 -18.24 -23.95
N GLU A 16 -11.35 -18.12 -22.81
CA GLU A 16 -11.91 -16.85 -22.32
C GLU A 16 -10.82 -15.81 -22.00
N VAL A 17 -9.70 -16.23 -21.40
CA VAL A 17 -8.55 -15.34 -21.13
C VAL A 17 -7.82 -14.95 -22.43
N LEU A 18 -7.77 -15.84 -23.42
CA LEU A 18 -7.17 -15.54 -24.71
C LEU A 18 -8.07 -14.64 -25.57
N GLU A 19 -9.38 -14.77 -25.47
CA GLU A 19 -10.37 -13.94 -26.15
C GLU A 19 -10.45 -12.55 -25.51
N GLN A 20 -10.44 -12.45 -24.17
CA GLN A 20 -10.27 -11.17 -23.46
C GLN A 20 -8.93 -10.48 -23.80
N ASN A 21 -7.85 -11.25 -23.98
CA ASN A 21 -6.57 -10.69 -24.41
C ASN A 21 -6.56 -10.28 -25.89
N ARG A 22 -7.36 -10.92 -26.76
CA ARG A 22 -7.56 -10.48 -28.14
C ARG A 22 -8.39 -9.21 -28.21
N GLU A 23 -9.51 -9.13 -27.49
CA GLU A 23 -10.32 -7.91 -27.39
C GLU A 23 -9.54 -6.73 -26.79
N ASN A 24 -8.70 -6.98 -25.77
CA ASN A 24 -7.82 -5.95 -25.21
C ASN A 24 -6.70 -5.51 -26.17
N ARG A 25 -6.28 -6.36 -27.12
CA ARG A 25 -5.31 -6.00 -28.17
C ARG A 25 -5.95 -5.27 -29.35
N GLU A 26 -7.21 -5.55 -29.66
CA GLU A 26 -7.96 -4.87 -30.72
C GLU A 26 -8.52 -3.51 -30.30
N ARG A 27 -8.67 -3.27 -28.99
CA ARG A 27 -8.75 -1.91 -28.42
C ARG A 27 -7.39 -1.22 -28.54
N ARG A 28 -7.03 -0.82 -29.76
CA ARG A 28 -5.95 0.13 -29.99
C ARG A 28 -6.12 1.28 -28.98
N PRO A 29 -5.14 1.59 -28.12
CA PRO A 29 -5.22 2.82 -27.37
C PRO A 29 -5.39 3.93 -28.42
N ARG A 30 -6.41 4.77 -28.24
CA ARG A 30 -6.51 6.04 -28.97
C ARG A 30 -5.11 6.64 -29.00
N ALA A 31 -4.62 7.09 -30.15
CA ALA A 31 -3.35 7.80 -30.23
C ALA A 31 -3.34 8.82 -29.08
N ARG A 32 -2.42 8.64 -28.12
CA ARG A 32 -2.37 9.49 -26.93
C ARG A 32 -2.24 10.92 -27.43
N SER A 33 -3.03 11.84 -26.87
CA SER A 33 -2.84 13.25 -27.20
C SER A 33 -1.41 13.61 -26.82
N GLU A 34 -0.74 14.45 -27.61
CA GLU A 34 0.58 14.97 -27.25
C GLU A 34 0.58 15.57 -25.83
N LYS A 35 -0.56 16.14 -25.40
CA LYS A 35 -0.76 16.61 -24.03
C LYS A 35 -0.72 15.49 -22.98
N ASP A 36 -1.30 14.33 -23.28
CA ASP A 36 -1.30 13.17 -22.38
C ASP A 36 0.11 12.60 -22.25
N GLU A 37 0.87 12.54 -23.35
CA GLU A 37 2.27 12.13 -23.36
C GLU A 37 3.15 13.09 -22.53
N LEU A 38 2.97 14.41 -22.71
CA LEU A 38 3.67 15.41 -21.93
C LEU A 38 3.32 15.35 -20.43
N GLU A 39 2.05 15.17 -20.08
CA GLU A 39 1.66 15.03 -18.66
C GLU A 39 2.27 13.78 -18.02
N GLU A 40 2.37 12.67 -18.75
CA GLU A 40 2.95 11.43 -18.24
C GLU A 40 4.47 11.53 -18.08
N GLU A 41 5.17 12.11 -19.05
CA GLU A 41 6.60 12.36 -18.93
C GLU A 41 6.93 13.39 -17.85
N LEU A 42 6.09 14.41 -17.63
CA LEU A 42 6.25 15.36 -16.54
C LEU A 42 6.10 14.70 -15.16
N LYS A 43 5.15 13.75 -15.01
CA LYS A 43 5.02 12.93 -13.80
C LYS A 43 6.27 12.10 -13.54
N ILE A 44 6.86 11.54 -14.59
CA ILE A 44 8.12 10.78 -14.48
C ILE A 44 9.26 11.70 -14.03
N ALA A 45 9.38 12.91 -14.58
CA ALA A 45 10.38 13.89 -14.17
C ALA A 45 10.24 14.28 -12.68
N TYR A 46 9.01 14.53 -12.23
CA TYR A 46 8.72 14.80 -10.82
C TYR A 46 9.04 13.60 -9.91
N ALA A 47 8.61 12.39 -10.29
CA ALA A 47 8.90 11.18 -9.54
C ALA A 47 10.40 10.87 -9.43
N ARG A 48 11.20 11.31 -10.42
CA ARG A 48 12.66 11.22 -10.41
C ARG A 48 13.35 12.34 -9.62
N GLY A 49 12.61 13.35 -9.19
CA GLY A 49 13.14 14.52 -8.49
C GLY A 49 13.91 15.48 -9.40
N ASP A 50 13.61 15.49 -10.70
CA ASP A 50 14.20 16.42 -11.68
C ASP A 50 13.60 17.82 -11.57
N ILE A 51 12.38 17.89 -11.06
CA ILE A 51 11.63 19.11 -10.78
C ILE A 51 10.99 18.99 -9.40
N ASP A 52 10.81 20.12 -8.71
CA ASP A 52 10.12 20.18 -7.43
C ASP A 52 8.59 20.26 -7.59
N GLU A 53 7.86 20.21 -6.48
CA GLU A 53 6.40 20.18 -6.47
C GLU A 53 5.77 21.45 -7.07
N ASP A 54 6.36 22.62 -6.80
CA ASP A 54 5.90 23.91 -7.34
C ASP A 54 6.13 23.99 -8.86
N ALA A 55 7.29 23.54 -9.33
CA ALA A 55 7.57 23.43 -10.76
C ALA A 55 6.64 22.43 -11.44
N PHE A 56 6.38 21.27 -10.83
CA PHE A 56 5.44 20.28 -11.34
C PHE A 56 4.02 20.84 -11.48
N ALA A 57 3.51 21.54 -10.46
CA ALA A 57 2.17 22.12 -10.47
C ALA A 57 2.02 23.21 -11.56
N ARG A 58 3.03 24.08 -11.72
CA ARG A 58 3.06 25.11 -12.77
C ARG A 58 3.10 24.50 -14.17
N MET A 59 4.06 23.61 -14.43
CA MET A 59 4.26 23.00 -15.76
C MET A 59 3.06 22.15 -16.18
N ARG A 60 2.41 21.46 -15.24
CA ARG A 60 1.17 20.74 -15.51
C ARG A 60 0.04 21.67 -15.95
N THR A 61 -0.03 22.87 -15.37
CA THR A 61 -1.00 23.89 -15.78
C THR A 61 -0.68 24.42 -17.18
N GLU A 62 0.61 24.62 -17.49
CA GLU A 62 1.08 25.05 -18.82
C GLU A 62 0.83 24.01 -19.91
N ILE A 63 0.92 22.70 -19.61
CA ILE A 63 0.55 21.62 -20.55
C ILE A 63 -0.94 21.70 -20.90
N ARG A 64 -1.79 21.95 -19.90
CA ARG A 64 -3.24 22.05 -20.10
C ARG A 64 -3.60 23.24 -20.97
N THR A 65 -2.97 24.40 -20.74
CA THR A 65 -3.16 25.62 -21.53
C THR A 65 -2.45 25.60 -22.89
N GLY A 66 -1.57 24.62 -23.13
CA GLY A 66 -0.81 24.48 -24.39
C GLY A 66 0.41 25.38 -24.47
N ALA A 67 0.84 25.97 -23.35
CA ALA A 67 2.01 26.83 -23.25
C ALA A 67 3.32 26.05 -22.98
N PHE A 68 3.21 24.75 -22.67
CA PHE A 68 4.35 23.86 -22.44
C PHE A 68 4.57 22.93 -23.62
N THR A 69 5.78 22.91 -24.16
CA THR A 69 6.13 22.14 -25.35
C THR A 69 7.06 20.97 -25.05
N ARG A 70 7.22 20.07 -26.02
CA ARG A 70 8.19 18.97 -25.94
C ARG A 70 9.63 19.46 -25.81
N GLN A 71 9.95 20.62 -26.36
CA GLN A 71 11.28 21.23 -26.25
C GLN A 71 11.56 21.71 -24.82
N ASP A 72 10.55 22.23 -24.11
CA ASP A 72 10.69 22.63 -22.71
C ASP A 72 10.98 21.42 -21.82
N LEU A 73 10.30 20.30 -22.09
CA LEU A 73 10.53 19.04 -21.41
C LEU A 73 11.94 18.48 -21.66
N GLU A 74 12.43 18.51 -22.90
CA GLU A 74 13.79 18.07 -23.22
C GLU A 74 14.86 18.97 -22.58
N ARG A 75 14.60 20.29 -22.51
CA ARG A 75 15.47 21.21 -21.77
C ARG A 75 15.54 20.84 -20.29
N ILE A 76 14.40 20.59 -19.64
CA ILE A 76 14.35 20.16 -18.23
C ILE A 76 15.13 18.85 -18.04
N LYS A 77 14.94 17.86 -18.93
CA LYS A 77 15.68 16.60 -18.86
C LYS A 77 17.19 16.81 -18.99
N THR A 78 17.61 17.72 -19.86
CA THR A 78 19.03 18.04 -20.11
C THR A 78 19.62 18.78 -18.91
N GLU A 79 18.96 19.82 -18.43
CA GLU A 79 19.36 20.58 -17.24
C GLU A 79 19.42 19.69 -15.99
N ALA A 80 18.43 18.80 -15.81
CA ALA A 80 18.45 17.82 -14.75
C ALA A 80 19.58 16.79 -14.91
N ALA A 81 19.87 16.34 -16.13
CA ALA A 81 21.00 15.45 -16.41
C ALA A 81 22.35 16.12 -16.10
N GLU A 82 22.52 17.38 -16.47
CA GLU A 82 23.71 18.19 -16.16
C GLU A 82 23.84 18.45 -14.65
N ALA A 83 22.73 18.77 -13.97
CA ALA A 83 22.70 18.93 -12.53
C ALA A 83 23.05 17.62 -11.80
N ARG A 84 22.58 16.47 -12.29
CA ARG A 84 22.94 15.13 -11.77
C ARG A 84 24.41 14.78 -12.02
N LEU A 85 25.02 15.25 -13.12
CA LEU A 85 26.45 15.08 -13.41
C LEU A 85 27.32 15.98 -12.53
N ALA A 86 26.79 17.14 -12.11
CA ALA A 86 27.43 18.04 -11.15
C ALA A 86 27.12 17.70 -9.68
N GLU A 87 26.26 16.71 -9.43
CA GLU A 87 25.82 16.33 -8.10
C GLU A 87 26.92 15.58 -7.34
N ILE A 88 27.20 16.02 -6.12
CA ILE A 88 28.18 15.38 -5.24
C ILE A 88 27.64 13.97 -4.92
N PRO A 89 28.45 12.89 -5.01
CA PRO A 89 28.00 11.52 -4.77
C PRO A 89 27.17 11.34 -3.48
N GLU A 90 27.54 12.07 -2.43
CA GLU A 90 26.85 12.10 -1.14
C GLU A 90 25.42 12.65 -1.23
N GLU A 91 25.15 13.67 -2.07
CA GLU A 91 23.79 14.21 -2.27
C GLU A 91 22.88 13.22 -2.99
N ARG A 92 23.43 12.47 -3.95
CA ARG A 92 22.70 11.43 -4.69
C ARG A 92 22.33 10.26 -3.78
N GLU A 93 23.23 9.86 -2.88
CA GLU A 93 22.96 8.82 -1.88
C GLU A 93 21.90 9.25 -0.88
N LEU A 94 21.95 10.50 -0.39
CA LEU A 94 20.94 11.05 0.51
C LEU A 94 19.55 11.10 -0.16
N ARG A 95 19.45 11.52 -1.44
CA ARG A 95 18.17 11.50 -2.16
C ARG A 95 17.58 10.09 -2.29
N ARG A 96 18.42 9.10 -2.60
CA ARG A 96 17.99 7.69 -2.68
C ARG A 96 17.50 7.17 -1.34
N ALA A 97 18.23 7.47 -0.27
CA ALA A 97 17.86 7.09 1.09
C ALA A 97 16.51 7.72 1.50
N SER A 98 16.30 9.01 1.20
CA SER A 98 15.02 9.68 1.45
C SER A 98 13.85 9.06 0.66
N ALA A 99 14.06 8.74 -0.62
CA ALA A 99 13.03 8.10 -1.44
C ALA A 99 12.65 6.70 -0.93
N GLU A 100 13.63 5.94 -0.45
CA GLU A 100 13.38 4.62 0.15
C GLU A 100 12.62 4.73 1.48
N ILE A 101 12.93 5.72 2.34
CA ILE A 101 12.15 5.98 3.56
C ILE A 101 10.69 6.30 3.22
N GLU A 102 10.45 7.18 2.26
CA GLU A 102 9.09 7.55 1.85
C GLU A 102 8.30 6.35 1.32
N ARG A 103 8.95 5.48 0.53
CA ARG A 103 8.36 4.22 0.09
C ARG A 103 8.00 3.30 1.27
N GLN A 104 8.92 3.17 2.25
CA GLN A 104 8.70 2.33 3.43
C GLN A 104 7.56 2.88 4.30
N LYS A 105 7.47 4.19 4.50
CA LYS A 105 6.34 4.82 5.20
C LYS A 105 5.00 4.50 4.55
N ARG A 106 4.89 4.64 3.22
CA ARG A 106 3.66 4.31 2.49
C ARG A 106 3.27 2.85 2.67
N ALA A 107 4.24 1.94 2.60
CA ALA A 107 4.00 0.51 2.84
C ALA A 107 3.51 0.24 4.27
N LEU A 108 4.08 0.91 5.29
CA LEU A 108 3.63 0.77 6.68
C LEU A 108 2.22 1.35 6.89
N ILE A 109 1.90 2.49 6.29
CA ILE A 109 0.55 3.07 6.34
C ILE A 109 -0.47 2.09 5.76
N GLN A 110 -0.19 1.54 4.56
CA GLN A 110 -1.06 0.56 3.94
C GLN A 110 -1.21 -0.69 4.81
N ALA A 111 -0.10 -1.23 5.34
CA ALA A 111 -0.13 -2.39 6.22
C ALA A 111 -0.95 -2.14 7.50
N LYS A 112 -0.87 -0.91 8.06
CA LYS A 112 -1.66 -0.49 9.22
C LYS A 112 -3.16 -0.44 8.90
N GLU A 113 -3.52 0.14 7.76
CA GLU A 113 -4.92 0.24 7.32
C GLU A 113 -5.53 -1.14 7.08
N GLU A 114 -4.84 -2.01 6.33
CA GLU A 114 -5.27 -3.39 6.07
C GLU A 114 -5.42 -4.19 7.37
N SER A 115 -4.43 -4.11 8.27
CA SER A 115 -4.45 -4.81 9.56
C SER A 115 -5.56 -4.29 10.48
N SER A 116 -5.83 -2.97 10.47
CA SER A 116 -6.89 -2.36 11.26
C SER A 116 -8.28 -2.76 10.75
N ALA A 117 -8.47 -2.82 9.43
CA ALA A 117 -9.71 -3.30 8.82
C ALA A 117 -9.96 -4.78 9.14
N LEU A 118 -8.92 -5.62 9.07
CA LEU A 118 -9.00 -7.02 9.45
C LEU A 118 -9.34 -7.18 10.94
N ALA A 119 -8.71 -6.40 11.81
CA ALA A 119 -9.00 -6.39 13.24
C ALA A 119 -10.47 -6.02 13.52
N ALA A 120 -11.00 -5.00 12.85
CA ALA A 120 -12.40 -4.61 12.99
C ALA A 120 -13.35 -5.76 12.59
N GLY A 121 -13.13 -6.37 11.42
CA GLY A 121 -13.95 -7.49 10.95
C GLY A 121 -13.89 -8.73 11.86
N LEU A 122 -12.72 -9.04 12.42
CA LEU A 122 -12.57 -10.12 13.40
C LEU A 122 -13.29 -9.78 14.73
N ASN A 123 -13.29 -8.52 15.14
CA ASN A 123 -13.95 -8.09 16.37
C ASN A 123 -15.49 -8.14 16.25
N ASP A 124 -16.03 -7.79 15.08
CA ASP A 124 -17.46 -7.93 14.78
C ASP A 124 -17.86 -9.42 14.78
N ARG A 125 -17.06 -10.27 14.15
CA ARG A 125 -17.29 -11.72 14.14
C ARG A 125 -17.21 -12.33 15.54
N LEU A 126 -16.27 -11.88 16.37
CA LEU A 126 -16.17 -12.29 17.76
C LEU A 126 -17.41 -11.88 18.56
N SER A 127 -17.92 -10.67 18.33
CA SER A 127 -19.13 -10.18 18.99
C SER A 127 -20.36 -11.00 18.59
N ALA A 128 -20.47 -11.38 17.30
CA ALA A 128 -21.53 -12.25 16.82
C ALA A 128 -21.46 -13.66 17.46
N LEU A 129 -20.27 -14.27 17.56
CA LEU A 129 -20.09 -15.56 18.23
C LEU A 129 -20.45 -15.48 19.73
N LYS A 130 -20.10 -14.38 20.41
CA LYS A 130 -20.47 -14.19 21.82
C LYS A 130 -21.98 -14.08 22.01
N ALA A 131 -22.69 -13.45 21.07
CA ALA A 131 -24.15 -13.40 21.07
C ALA A 131 -24.74 -14.81 20.83
N GLU A 132 -24.23 -15.55 19.83
CA GLU A 132 -24.64 -16.92 19.54
C GLU A 132 -24.44 -17.86 20.74
N ALA A 133 -23.29 -17.77 21.43
CA ALA A 133 -23.02 -18.56 22.63
C ALA A 133 -24.02 -18.25 23.76
N ALA A 134 -24.36 -16.96 23.96
CA ALA A 134 -25.34 -16.54 24.96
C ALA A 134 -26.76 -17.04 24.64
N GLU A 135 -27.16 -17.02 23.37
CA GLU A 135 -28.44 -17.57 22.91
C GLU A 135 -28.52 -19.09 23.12
N LEU A 136 -27.45 -19.82 22.81
CA LEU A 136 -27.36 -21.27 23.04
C LEU A 136 -27.44 -21.59 24.54
N GLU A 137 -26.78 -20.80 25.39
CA GLU A 137 -26.89 -20.95 26.83
C GLU A 137 -28.33 -20.71 27.34
N ALA A 138 -29.02 -19.70 26.81
CA ALA A 138 -30.42 -19.43 27.15
C ALA A 138 -31.33 -20.62 26.76
N LYS A 139 -31.19 -21.14 25.53
CA LYS A 139 -31.93 -22.32 25.05
C LYS A 139 -31.65 -23.56 25.89
N ALA A 140 -30.39 -23.80 26.26
CA ALA A 140 -30.02 -24.90 27.14
C ALA A 140 -30.73 -24.81 28.51
N ARG A 141 -30.81 -23.61 29.10
CA ARG A 141 -31.47 -23.38 30.39
C ARG A 141 -32.99 -23.57 30.31
N GLU A 142 -33.60 -23.17 29.20
CA GLU A 142 -35.04 -23.39 28.96
C GLU A 142 -35.34 -24.88 28.81
N SER A 143 -34.57 -25.59 27.97
CA SER A 143 -34.77 -27.02 27.71
C SER A 143 -34.47 -27.91 28.90
N LEU A 144 -33.62 -27.49 29.85
CA LEU A 144 -33.21 -28.32 30.99
C LEU A 144 -34.39 -28.85 31.83
N LYS A 145 -35.52 -28.13 31.85
CA LYS A 145 -36.72 -28.52 32.61
C LYS A 145 -37.59 -29.55 31.90
N GLU A 146 -37.47 -29.65 30.58
CA GLU A 146 -38.37 -30.43 29.71
C GLU A 146 -37.66 -31.60 29.04
N ASP A 147 -36.42 -31.38 28.59
CA ASP A 147 -35.59 -32.35 27.88
C ASP A 147 -34.09 -32.10 28.16
N GLU A 148 -33.51 -32.95 29.00
CA GLU A 148 -32.09 -32.90 29.34
C GLU A 148 -31.18 -33.18 28.14
N ALA A 149 -31.60 -34.04 27.21
CA ALA A 149 -30.80 -34.37 26.03
C ALA A 149 -30.71 -33.16 25.09
N ALA A 150 -31.82 -32.45 24.89
CA ALA A 150 -31.83 -31.19 24.14
C ALA A 150 -30.96 -30.11 24.81
N ALA A 151 -31.02 -29.98 26.13
CA ALA A 151 -30.17 -29.04 26.88
C ALA A 151 -28.67 -29.34 26.70
N ARG A 152 -28.28 -30.63 26.74
CA ARG A 152 -26.90 -31.06 26.48
C ARG A 152 -26.44 -30.73 25.07
N LEU A 153 -27.28 -30.92 24.06
CA LEU A 153 -26.96 -30.59 22.67
C LEU A 153 -26.65 -29.09 22.49
N TYR A 154 -27.45 -28.21 23.10
CA TYR A 154 -27.20 -26.77 23.06
C TYR A 154 -25.90 -26.37 23.75
N LEU A 155 -25.54 -27.03 24.86
CA LEU A 155 -24.26 -26.79 25.53
C LEU A 155 -23.06 -27.27 24.71
N GLU A 156 -23.19 -28.39 23.98
CA GLU A 156 -22.16 -28.87 23.05
C GLU A 156 -21.95 -27.87 21.91
N GLN A 157 -23.04 -27.39 21.29
CA GLN A 157 -22.97 -26.35 20.27
C GLN A 157 -22.35 -25.05 20.78
N ARG A 158 -22.68 -24.65 22.02
CA ARG A 158 -22.07 -23.48 22.66
C ARG A 158 -20.57 -23.67 22.80
N GLN A 159 -20.12 -24.85 23.22
CA GLN A 159 -18.70 -25.13 23.38
C GLN A 159 -17.95 -25.02 22.03
N ASP A 160 -18.55 -25.49 20.94
CA ASP A 160 -18.01 -25.29 19.58
C ASP A 160 -17.96 -23.80 19.16
N VAL A 161 -18.93 -22.99 19.59
CA VAL A 161 -18.92 -21.53 19.38
C VAL A 161 -17.79 -20.88 20.19
N ASP A 162 -17.65 -21.23 21.47
CA ASP A 162 -16.64 -20.71 22.39
C ASP A 162 -15.22 -21.05 21.89
N ASP A 163 -15.00 -22.27 21.36
CA ASP A 163 -13.72 -22.67 20.75
C ASP A 163 -13.38 -21.85 19.50
N ARG A 164 -14.39 -21.55 18.66
CA ARG A 164 -14.21 -20.67 17.49
C ARG A 164 -13.91 -19.24 17.92
N ALA A 165 -14.60 -18.73 18.94
CA ALA A 165 -14.36 -17.41 19.50
C ALA A 165 -12.93 -17.29 20.07
N GLY A 166 -12.46 -18.30 20.81
CA GLY A 166 -11.10 -18.33 21.35
C GLY A 166 -10.01 -18.26 20.27
N LYS A 167 -10.20 -18.94 19.13
CA LYS A 167 -9.27 -18.83 17.99
C LYS A 167 -9.23 -17.41 17.40
N ILE A 168 -10.39 -16.74 17.31
CA ILE A 168 -10.46 -15.36 16.83
C ILE A 168 -9.79 -14.41 17.82
N GLU A 169 -9.96 -14.60 19.13
CA GLU A 169 -9.30 -13.79 20.15
C GLU A 169 -7.77 -13.91 20.08
N GLN A 170 -7.25 -15.12 19.85
CA GLN A 170 -5.82 -15.33 19.63
C GLN A 170 -5.32 -14.59 18.38
N GLN A 171 -6.05 -14.67 17.27
CA GLN A 171 -5.72 -13.95 16.04
C GLN A 171 -5.75 -12.43 16.24
N LEU A 172 -6.76 -11.89 16.92
CA LEU A 172 -6.84 -10.48 17.28
C LEU A 172 -5.67 -10.04 18.16
N THR A 173 -5.25 -10.88 19.10
CA THR A 173 -4.11 -10.58 19.98
C THR A 173 -2.80 -10.53 19.20
N ALA A 174 -2.60 -11.46 18.25
CA ALA A 174 -1.44 -11.43 17.36
C ALA A 174 -1.45 -10.17 16.48
N LEU A 175 -2.59 -9.86 15.87
CA LEU A 175 -2.74 -8.70 14.98
C LEU A 175 -2.53 -7.37 15.70
N ARG A 176 -2.94 -7.26 16.97
CA ARG A 176 -2.64 -6.08 17.81
C ARG A 176 -1.14 -5.90 18.03
N ARG A 177 -0.40 -6.99 18.29
CA ARG A 177 1.06 -6.93 18.43
C ARG A 177 1.74 -6.54 17.11
N ASP A 178 1.22 -7.02 15.98
CA ASP A 178 1.73 -6.64 14.67
C ASP A 178 1.48 -5.16 14.39
N LEU A 179 0.31 -4.63 14.77
CA LEU A 179 0.00 -3.19 14.69
C LEU A 179 0.92 -2.35 15.57
N GLU A 180 1.16 -2.75 16.82
CA GLU A 180 2.14 -2.10 17.71
C GLU A 180 3.53 -2.07 17.07
N ARG A 181 3.96 -3.19 16.48
CA ARG A 181 5.25 -3.26 15.78
C ARG A 181 5.31 -2.35 14.56
N VAL A 182 4.21 -2.17 13.82
CA VAL A 182 4.13 -1.22 12.70
C VAL A 182 4.25 0.21 13.19
N GLU A 183 3.70 0.54 14.36
CA GLU A 183 3.85 1.85 14.98
C GLU A 183 5.30 2.11 15.41
N ASP A 184 5.96 1.13 16.04
CA ASP A 184 7.37 1.22 16.41
C ASP A 184 8.28 1.42 15.18
N LEU A 185 8.02 0.69 14.09
CA LEU A 185 8.76 0.84 12.83
C LEU A 185 8.51 2.21 12.20
N SER A 186 7.31 2.74 12.31
CA SER A 186 6.97 4.08 11.81
C SER A 186 7.71 5.17 12.58
N ALA A 187 7.82 5.04 13.91
CA ALA A 187 8.61 5.93 14.74
C ALA A 187 10.10 5.87 14.39
N ALA A 188 10.66 4.66 14.25
CA ALA A 188 12.06 4.47 13.87
C ALA A 188 12.38 5.05 12.47
N LEU A 189 11.43 5.01 11.52
CA LEU A 189 11.61 5.66 10.22
C LEU A 189 11.57 7.19 10.32
N ALA A 190 10.75 7.75 11.20
CA ALA A 190 10.73 9.20 11.45
C ALA A 190 12.07 9.68 12.03
N ASP A 191 12.66 8.93 12.95
CA ASP A 191 13.98 9.23 13.50
C ASP A 191 15.06 9.20 12.40
N LYS A 192 15.06 8.17 11.54
CA LYS A 192 16.00 8.08 10.41
C LYS A 192 15.83 9.20 9.39
N GLU A 193 14.60 9.63 9.15
CA GLU A 193 14.33 10.77 8.27
C GLU A 193 14.93 12.05 8.84
N GLU A 194 14.79 12.28 10.15
CA GLU A 194 15.36 13.43 10.82
C GLU A 194 16.90 13.39 10.79
N GLU A 195 17.51 12.21 11.01
CA GLU A 195 18.96 12.00 10.84
C GLU A 195 19.43 12.35 9.42
N LEU A 196 18.72 11.88 8.39
CA LEU A 196 19.02 12.22 7.00
C LEU A 196 18.85 13.71 6.70
N ARG A 197 17.83 14.35 7.29
CA ARG A 197 17.60 15.80 7.15
C ARG A 197 18.76 16.59 7.75
N VAL A 198 19.23 16.20 8.93
CA VAL A 198 20.42 16.79 9.58
C VAL A 198 21.67 16.55 8.75
N ALA A 199 21.88 15.33 8.25
CA ALA A 199 23.02 14.99 7.39
C ALA A 199 23.04 15.84 6.11
N ARG A 200 21.88 16.01 5.46
CA ARG A 200 21.72 16.86 4.27
C ARG A 200 22.03 18.32 4.58
N SER A 201 21.57 18.83 5.72
CA SER A 201 21.87 20.21 6.16
C SER A 201 23.37 20.41 6.38
N ARG A 202 24.03 19.47 7.07
CA ARG A 202 25.49 19.50 7.29
C ARG A 202 26.27 19.46 5.98
N GLY A 203 25.87 18.59 5.04
CA GLY A 203 26.48 18.52 3.71
C GLY A 203 26.39 19.84 2.95
N ARG A 204 25.23 20.52 2.99
CA ARG A 204 25.05 21.85 2.38
C ARG A 204 25.96 22.91 3.01
N ILE A 205 26.07 22.92 4.35
CA ILE A 205 26.94 23.86 5.06
C ILE A 205 28.42 23.63 4.67
N ALA A 206 28.86 22.37 4.63
CA ALA A 206 30.22 22.02 4.22
C ALA A 206 30.53 22.43 2.77
N ALA A 207 29.59 22.19 1.85
CA ALA A 207 29.71 22.59 0.45
C ALA A 207 29.79 24.12 0.29
N LEU A 208 29.01 24.88 1.07
CA LEU A 208 29.08 26.35 1.11
C LEU A 208 30.41 26.85 1.68
N GLY A 209 30.90 26.25 2.77
CA GLY A 209 32.20 26.60 3.38
C GLY A 209 33.38 26.38 2.41
N ASN A 210 33.36 25.26 1.67
CA ASN A 210 34.37 24.95 0.65
C ASN A 210 34.31 25.91 -0.55
N ARG A 211 33.14 26.44 -0.92
CA ARG A 211 33.00 27.47 -1.96
C ARG A 211 33.50 28.84 -1.50
N ILE A 212 33.37 29.16 -0.23
CA ILE A 212 33.85 30.43 0.35
C ILE A 212 35.39 30.41 0.48
N HIS A 213 36.00 29.29 0.88
CA HIS A 213 37.46 29.17 1.02
C HIS A 213 38.24 29.03 -0.30
N LYS A 214 37.55 28.78 -1.42
CA LYS A 214 38.16 28.69 -2.77
C LYS A 214 38.09 30.00 -3.57
N LYS A 215 37.56 31.08 -2.97
CA LYS A 215 37.60 32.45 -3.52
C LYS A 215 38.63 33.27 -2.76
#